data_AF-A0A8J1MEH4-F1
#
_entry.id   AF-A0A8J1MEH4-F1
#
_cell.length_a   1.000
_cell.length_b   1.000
_cell.length_c   1.000
_cell.angle_alpha   90.00
_cell.angle_beta   90.00
_cell.angle_gamma   90.00
#
_symmetry.space_group_name_H-M   'P 1'
#
loop_
_entity.id
_entity.type
_entity.pdbx_description
1 polymer ?
#
loop_
_entity_poly.entity_id
_entity_poly.type
_entity_poly.pdbx_seq_one_letter_code
_entity_poly.pdbx_strand_id
1 'polypeptide(L)'
;MSVCDRLLLGLLWNLISGWANGTSLFGRLGTKMEMPCRYQPLQAPLHQLYVYWQIKVSEEDLTVAAVVEGQVDEKFQHWAYKGRAWLDPMKLKEGDFTLYLSNLTEKDQGTYLCIVMFKKLPMMTLMQNSTVKLKVQAEFSIPTVSINMMPGLEVTLICNSYGGLPKPRVWWLNSVDGSLLGSGHLNITVNVTQSLNITCIVENPQGNVTSLPYFLEIPPHNEHYAERQSHVSETVIGTILPLIVLALLAVGLCLARKPQCVWQVEPKDNKEGTELPLQGRNPEVRWDMNLDGQVKQ
;
A
#
# COMPACT_ATOMS: atom_id res chain seq x y z
N MET A 1 -4.14 -36.13 -2.86
CA MET A 1 -2.68 -35.99 -2.68
C MET A 1 -2.34 -36.39 -1.26
N SER A 2 -1.45 -37.36 -1.07
CA SER A 2 -1.07 -37.80 0.28
C SER A 2 -0.27 -36.69 0.99
N VAL A 3 -0.31 -36.68 2.32
CA VAL A 3 0.50 -35.76 3.14
C VAL A 3 2.01 -36.02 2.91
N CYS A 4 2.40 -37.27 2.63
CA CYS A 4 3.77 -37.62 2.25
C CYS A 4 4.21 -36.99 0.92
N ASP A 5 3.33 -36.93 -0.08
CA ASP A 5 3.66 -36.34 -1.38
C ASP A 5 3.91 -34.82 -1.25
N ARG A 6 3.15 -34.15 -0.37
CA ARG A 6 3.34 -32.71 -0.06
C ARG A 6 4.64 -32.45 0.70
N LEU A 7 4.97 -33.29 1.69
CA LEU A 7 6.20 -33.17 2.49
C LEU A 7 7.47 -33.41 1.66
N LEU A 8 7.45 -34.39 0.76
CA LEU A 8 8.55 -34.64 -0.18
C LEU A 8 8.75 -33.46 -1.14
N LEU A 9 7.67 -32.89 -1.65
CA LEU A 9 7.72 -31.76 -2.59
C LEU A 9 8.21 -30.44 -1.97
N GLY A 10 7.93 -30.19 -0.68
CA GLY A 10 8.40 -28.99 0.03
C GLY A 10 9.87 -29.04 0.47
N LEU A 11 10.42 -30.23 0.73
CA LEU A 11 11.84 -30.39 1.07
C LEU A 11 12.76 -30.20 -0.14
N LEU A 12 12.24 -30.40 -1.36
CA LEU A 12 13.00 -30.28 -2.61
C LEU A 12 13.42 -28.83 -2.89
N TRP A 13 12.62 -27.82 -2.54
CA TRP A 13 12.91 -26.42 -2.87
C TRP A 13 14.25 -25.95 -2.31
N ASN A 14 14.45 -26.10 -1.00
CA ASN A 14 15.63 -25.60 -0.29
C ASN A 14 16.91 -26.40 -0.61
N LEU A 15 16.77 -27.67 -1.00
CA LEU A 15 17.90 -28.55 -1.34
C LEU A 15 18.37 -28.37 -2.79
N ILE A 16 17.46 -28.01 -3.71
CA ILE A 16 17.68 -28.13 -5.15
C ILE A 16 17.82 -26.78 -5.85
N SER A 17 17.29 -25.69 -5.27
CA SER A 17 17.37 -24.35 -5.89
C SER A 17 18.81 -23.85 -6.05
N GLY A 18 19.72 -24.24 -5.15
CA GLY A 18 21.11 -23.79 -5.15
C GLY A 18 21.94 -24.28 -6.33
N TRP A 19 21.55 -25.37 -7.00
CA TRP A 19 22.33 -26.04 -8.06
C TRP A 19 21.64 -26.01 -9.43
N ALA A 20 20.50 -25.32 -9.55
CA ALA A 20 19.72 -25.29 -10.78
C ALA A 20 20.26 -24.24 -11.76
N ASN A 21 20.39 -24.60 -13.05
CA ASN A 21 20.67 -23.63 -14.10
C ASN A 21 19.55 -22.59 -14.18
N GLY A 22 19.90 -21.32 -14.00
CA GLY A 22 18.95 -20.21 -13.90
C GLY A 22 18.82 -19.41 -15.19
N THR A 23 17.59 -19.15 -15.62
CA THR A 23 17.27 -18.20 -16.69
C THR A 23 16.37 -17.09 -16.16
N SER A 24 16.50 -15.88 -16.70
CA SER A 24 15.60 -14.76 -16.39
C SER A 24 14.78 -14.41 -17.61
N LEU A 25 13.46 -14.38 -17.46
CA LEU A 25 12.53 -14.09 -18.55
C LEU A 25 11.63 -12.92 -18.18
N PHE A 26 11.24 -12.16 -19.21
CA PHE A 26 10.35 -11.01 -19.07
C PHE A 26 9.07 -11.30 -19.85
N GLY A 27 7.95 -11.36 -19.13
CA GLY A 27 6.63 -11.58 -19.69
C GLY A 27 5.79 -10.31 -19.65
N ARG A 28 5.01 -10.06 -20.69
CA ARG A 28 4.05 -8.94 -20.70
C ARG A 28 2.75 -9.37 -20.04
N LEU A 29 2.12 -8.46 -19.29
CA LEU A 29 0.85 -8.71 -18.64
C LEU A 29 -0.22 -9.12 -19.66
N GLY A 30 -1.01 -10.14 -19.33
CA GLY A 30 -2.06 -10.71 -20.17
C GLY A 30 -1.56 -11.63 -21.30
N THR A 31 -0.25 -11.74 -21.55
CA THR A 31 0.26 -12.60 -22.63
C THR A 31 0.50 -14.04 -22.18
N LYS A 32 0.82 -14.91 -23.15
CA LYS A 32 1.33 -16.26 -22.91
C LYS A 32 2.84 -16.22 -22.63
N MET A 33 3.29 -17.10 -21.75
CA MET A 33 4.69 -17.30 -21.38
C MET A 33 5.11 -18.74 -21.65
N GLU A 34 6.35 -18.94 -22.06
CA GLU A 34 6.97 -20.25 -22.26
C GLU A 34 8.23 -20.34 -21.41
N MET A 35 8.25 -21.28 -20.46
CA MET A 35 9.33 -21.47 -19.51
C MET A 35 10.03 -22.78 -19.82
N PRO A 36 11.26 -22.74 -20.38
CA PRO A 36 11.90 -23.93 -20.91
C PRO A 36 12.35 -24.88 -19.79
N CYS A 37 12.10 -26.16 -19.99
CA CYS A 37 12.72 -27.24 -19.22
C CYS A 37 12.95 -28.42 -20.14
N ARG A 38 14.20 -28.59 -20.59
CA ARG A 38 14.58 -29.59 -21.60
C ARG A 38 15.51 -30.61 -20.96
N TYR A 39 15.06 -31.86 -20.92
CA TYR A 39 15.80 -33.05 -20.54
C TYR A 39 16.04 -33.90 -21.79
N GLN A 40 16.88 -33.36 -22.67
CA GLN A 40 17.16 -33.89 -23.99
C GLN A 40 18.61 -34.37 -24.09
N PRO A 41 18.87 -35.58 -24.65
CA PRO A 41 17.89 -36.59 -25.00
C PRO A 41 17.25 -37.23 -23.76
N LEU A 42 16.08 -37.86 -23.95
CA LEU A 42 15.39 -38.56 -22.88
C LEU A 42 16.22 -39.77 -22.42
N GLN A 43 16.76 -39.75 -21.19
CA GLN A 43 17.67 -40.80 -20.69
C GLN A 43 16.94 -41.91 -19.92
N ALA A 44 15.62 -41.82 -19.77
CA ALA A 44 14.79 -42.79 -19.06
C ALA A 44 13.42 -42.95 -19.71
N PRO A 45 12.75 -44.11 -19.57
CA PRO A 45 11.39 -44.30 -20.07
C PRO A 45 10.42 -43.28 -19.45
N LEU A 46 9.56 -42.69 -20.28
CA LEU A 46 8.64 -41.63 -19.84
C LEU A 46 7.74 -42.06 -18.67
N HIS A 47 7.30 -43.32 -18.64
CA HIS A 47 6.47 -43.87 -17.56
C HIS A 47 7.17 -43.99 -16.20
N GLN A 48 8.50 -43.84 -16.16
CA GLN A 48 9.31 -43.83 -14.94
C GLN A 48 9.69 -42.41 -14.52
N LEU A 49 9.30 -41.39 -15.29
CA LEU A 49 9.60 -40.00 -15.00
C LEU A 49 8.48 -39.32 -14.21
N TYR A 50 8.91 -38.46 -13.31
CA TYR A 50 8.09 -37.56 -12.52
C TYR A 50 8.64 -36.17 -12.74
N VAL A 51 7.82 -35.26 -13.28
CA VAL A 51 8.23 -33.89 -13.55
C VAL A 51 7.32 -32.94 -12.80
N TYR A 52 7.90 -32.00 -12.09
CA TYR A 52 7.15 -30.97 -11.37
C TYR A 52 7.65 -29.59 -11.76
N TRP A 53 6.71 -28.72 -12.10
CA TRP A 53 6.92 -27.29 -12.07
C TRP A 53 6.37 -26.75 -10.77
N GLN A 54 7.22 -26.09 -10.00
CA GLN A 54 6.86 -25.49 -8.72
C GLN A 54 7.21 -24.00 -8.71
N ILE A 55 6.51 -23.24 -7.89
CA ILE A 55 6.83 -21.84 -7.56
C ILE A 55 6.69 -21.67 -6.05
N LYS A 56 7.65 -20.98 -5.45
CA LYS A 56 7.57 -20.57 -4.06
C LYS A 56 6.85 -19.24 -3.96
N VAL A 57 5.69 -19.24 -3.31
CA VAL A 57 4.90 -18.05 -3.02
C VAL A 57 4.89 -17.88 -1.51
N SER A 58 5.60 -16.88 -1.00
CA SER A 58 5.89 -16.73 0.43
C SER A 58 6.60 -17.97 0.99
N GLU A 59 5.98 -18.70 1.93
CA GLU A 59 6.54 -19.94 2.54
C GLU A 59 5.93 -21.22 1.99
N GLU A 60 5.07 -21.14 0.96
CA GLU A 60 4.41 -22.31 0.37
C GLU A 60 4.96 -22.61 -1.03
N ASP A 61 5.23 -23.89 -1.28
CA ASP A 61 5.57 -24.40 -2.61
C ASP A 61 4.29 -24.83 -3.33
N LEU A 62 3.96 -24.11 -4.41
CA LEU A 62 2.80 -24.38 -5.23
C LEU A 62 3.20 -25.16 -6.47
N THR A 63 2.55 -26.29 -6.71
CA THR A 63 2.72 -27.04 -7.96
C THR A 63 1.92 -26.39 -9.08
N VAL A 64 2.62 -25.95 -10.13
CA VAL A 64 2.08 -25.24 -11.29
C VAL A 64 1.62 -26.23 -12.36
N ALA A 65 2.38 -27.30 -12.58
CA ALA A 65 2.06 -28.41 -13.48
C ALA A 65 2.85 -29.64 -13.05
N ALA A 66 2.36 -30.83 -13.39
CA ALA A 66 3.03 -32.08 -13.08
C ALA A 66 2.87 -33.12 -14.20
N VAL A 67 3.90 -33.94 -14.36
CA VAL A 67 3.87 -35.20 -15.10
C VAL A 67 4.14 -36.33 -14.12
N VAL A 68 3.24 -37.29 -14.04
CA VAL A 68 3.33 -38.44 -13.15
C VAL A 68 3.21 -39.70 -14.00
N GLU A 69 4.20 -40.60 -13.87
CA GLU A 69 4.26 -41.83 -14.65
C GLU A 69 4.09 -41.57 -16.16
N GLY A 70 4.70 -40.48 -16.62
CA GLY A 70 4.73 -40.10 -18.02
C GLY A 70 3.50 -39.40 -18.59
N GLN A 71 2.50 -39.09 -17.76
CA GLN A 71 1.29 -38.39 -18.18
C GLN A 71 1.11 -37.09 -17.41
N VAL A 72 0.56 -36.06 -18.05
CA VAL A 72 0.19 -34.82 -17.36
C VAL A 72 -0.88 -35.13 -16.32
N ASP A 73 -0.65 -34.72 -15.07
CA ASP A 73 -1.58 -34.97 -13.98
C ASP A 73 -2.06 -33.65 -13.34
N GLU A 74 -3.27 -33.24 -13.73
CA GLU A 74 -3.93 -32.03 -13.24
C GLU A 74 -4.34 -32.10 -11.76
N LYS A 75 -4.32 -33.28 -11.13
CA LYS A 75 -4.68 -33.42 -9.71
C LYS A 75 -3.65 -32.77 -8.80
N PHE A 76 -2.39 -32.69 -9.24
CA PHE A 76 -1.31 -32.04 -8.52
C PHE A 76 -1.27 -30.53 -8.77
N GLN A 77 -1.95 -30.04 -9.81
CA GLN A 77 -1.94 -28.63 -10.17
C GLN A 77 -2.72 -27.79 -9.16
N HIS A 78 -2.06 -26.76 -8.63
CA HIS A 78 -2.66 -25.79 -7.74
C HIS A 78 -3.75 -24.98 -8.45
N TRP A 79 -4.84 -24.66 -7.74
CA TRP A 79 -6.03 -24.03 -8.32
C TRP A 79 -5.73 -22.71 -9.04
N ALA A 80 -4.74 -21.94 -8.56
CA ALA A 80 -4.35 -20.67 -9.16
C ALA A 80 -3.75 -20.81 -10.58
N TYR A 81 -3.38 -22.02 -11.01
CA TYR A 81 -2.78 -22.31 -12.32
C TYR A 81 -3.68 -23.17 -13.22
N LYS A 82 -4.77 -23.73 -12.68
CA LYS A 82 -5.70 -24.56 -13.45
C LYS A 82 -6.31 -23.78 -14.62
N GLY A 83 -6.39 -24.43 -15.78
CA GLY A 83 -6.93 -23.85 -17.01
C GLY A 83 -6.03 -22.82 -17.70
N ARG A 84 -4.86 -22.49 -17.13
CA ARG A 84 -3.92 -21.53 -17.72
C ARG A 84 -2.48 -22.00 -17.77
N ALA A 85 -2.10 -23.03 -17.01
CA ALA A 85 -0.77 -23.63 -17.08
C ALA A 85 -0.85 -25.06 -17.61
N TRP A 86 -0.01 -25.41 -18.59
CA TRP A 86 0.00 -26.75 -19.19
C TRP A 86 1.38 -27.15 -19.72
N LEU A 87 1.54 -28.45 -19.94
CA LEU A 87 2.66 -29.08 -20.61
C LEU A 87 2.14 -29.72 -21.90
N ASP A 88 2.95 -29.75 -22.95
CA ASP A 88 2.54 -30.34 -24.24
C ASP A 88 2.77 -31.87 -24.22
N PRO A 89 1.70 -32.69 -24.23
CA PRO A 89 1.81 -34.15 -24.15
C PRO A 89 2.62 -34.76 -25.30
N MET A 90 2.63 -34.13 -26.49
CA MET A 90 3.36 -34.63 -27.66
C MET A 90 4.87 -34.49 -27.46
N LYS A 91 5.29 -33.42 -26.79
CA LYS A 91 6.69 -33.08 -26.54
C LYS A 91 7.34 -33.84 -25.39
N LEU A 92 6.53 -34.43 -24.50
CA LEU A 92 7.02 -35.23 -23.37
C LEU A 92 7.90 -36.40 -23.82
N LYS A 93 7.54 -37.05 -24.95
CA LYS A 93 8.29 -38.18 -25.53
C LYS A 93 9.69 -37.78 -26.00
N GLU A 94 9.89 -36.50 -26.28
CA GLU A 94 11.15 -35.91 -26.70
C GLU A 94 11.94 -35.34 -25.52
N GLY A 95 11.45 -35.45 -24.28
CA GLY A 95 12.08 -34.87 -23.09
C GLY A 95 11.95 -33.35 -22.98
N ASP A 96 11.00 -32.74 -23.69
CA ASP A 96 10.66 -31.32 -23.55
C ASP A 96 9.47 -31.16 -22.58
N PHE A 97 9.80 -30.63 -21.41
CA PHE A 97 8.88 -30.35 -20.30
C PHE A 97 8.66 -28.84 -20.13
N THR A 98 8.76 -28.07 -21.22
CA THR A 98 8.50 -26.63 -21.22
C THR A 98 7.09 -26.33 -20.72
N LEU A 99 7.01 -25.46 -19.71
CA LEU A 99 5.76 -24.99 -19.14
C LEU A 99 5.21 -23.83 -19.95
N TYR A 100 3.95 -23.95 -20.36
CA TYR A 100 3.20 -22.85 -20.97
C TYR A 100 2.26 -22.27 -19.93
N LEU A 101 2.28 -20.94 -19.78
CA LEU A 101 1.41 -20.20 -18.85
C LEU A 101 0.71 -19.08 -19.61
N SER A 102 -0.62 -19.11 -19.71
CA SER A 102 -1.42 -18.08 -20.37
C SER A 102 -1.93 -17.03 -19.37
N ASN A 103 -2.32 -15.88 -19.92
CA ASN A 103 -2.89 -14.76 -19.18
C ASN A 103 -2.03 -14.38 -17.96
N LEU A 104 -0.79 -13.96 -18.23
CA LEU A 104 0.14 -13.55 -17.19
C LEU A 104 -0.42 -12.42 -16.31
N THR A 105 -0.25 -12.55 -15.01
CA THR A 105 -0.63 -11.57 -14.00
C THR A 105 0.58 -11.17 -13.14
N GLU A 106 0.50 -10.04 -12.43
CA GLU A 106 1.58 -9.62 -11.52
C GLU A 106 1.93 -10.70 -10.47
N LYS A 107 0.95 -11.49 -10.04
CA LYS A 107 1.11 -12.58 -9.05
C LYS A 107 1.91 -13.77 -9.56
N ASP A 108 2.11 -13.86 -10.88
CA ASP A 108 2.95 -14.89 -11.51
C ASP A 108 4.44 -14.54 -11.46
N GLN A 109 4.79 -13.32 -11.04
CA GLN A 109 6.18 -12.96 -10.85
C GLN A 109 6.81 -13.81 -9.74
N GLY A 110 7.93 -14.46 -10.07
CA GLY A 110 8.60 -15.32 -9.12
C GLY A 110 9.69 -16.17 -9.75
N THR A 111 10.28 -17.03 -8.92
CA THR A 111 11.19 -18.07 -9.39
C THR A 111 10.39 -19.35 -9.51
N TYR A 112 10.38 -19.94 -10.71
CA TYR A 112 9.83 -21.25 -10.98
C TYR A 112 10.95 -22.27 -11.00
N LEU A 113 10.68 -23.47 -10.48
CA LEU A 113 11.61 -24.60 -10.44
C LEU A 113 11.00 -25.75 -11.24
N CYS A 114 11.71 -26.19 -12.28
CA CYS A 114 11.45 -27.45 -12.93
C CYS A 114 12.29 -28.54 -12.26
N ILE A 115 11.66 -29.66 -11.91
CA ILE A 115 12.31 -30.82 -11.29
C ILE A 115 11.95 -32.04 -12.11
N VAL A 116 12.96 -32.73 -12.65
CA VAL A 116 12.82 -34.00 -13.37
C VAL A 116 13.40 -35.10 -12.49
N MET A 117 12.56 -36.04 -12.07
CA MET A 117 12.93 -37.18 -11.23
C MET A 117 12.64 -38.49 -11.95
N PHE A 118 13.47 -39.48 -11.64
CA PHE A 118 13.34 -40.85 -12.13
C PHE A 118 13.00 -41.78 -10.98
N LYS A 119 11.97 -42.61 -11.16
CA LYS A 119 11.54 -43.62 -10.19
C LYS A 119 12.12 -44.98 -10.57
N LYS A 120 13.06 -45.46 -9.77
CA LYS A 120 13.52 -46.85 -9.77
C LYS A 120 13.30 -47.41 -8.37
N LEU A 121 12.17 -48.08 -8.19
CA LEU A 121 11.74 -48.63 -6.90
C LEU A 121 12.91 -49.36 -6.19
N PRO A 122 13.19 -49.05 -4.90
CA PRO A 122 12.41 -48.18 -4.00
C PRO A 122 12.78 -46.68 -4.06
N MET A 123 13.71 -46.26 -4.92
CA MET A 123 14.31 -44.92 -4.89
C MET A 123 13.75 -43.98 -5.96
N MET A 124 13.69 -42.69 -5.61
CA MET A 124 13.46 -41.60 -6.55
C MET A 124 14.76 -40.78 -6.65
N THR A 125 15.22 -40.55 -7.88
CA THR A 125 16.51 -39.89 -8.14
C THR A 125 16.28 -38.62 -8.95
N LEU A 126 16.83 -37.50 -8.49
CA LEU A 126 16.85 -36.25 -9.24
C LEU A 126 17.74 -36.42 -10.48
N MET A 127 17.17 -36.21 -11.66
CA MET A 127 17.88 -36.28 -12.93
C MET A 127 18.31 -34.90 -13.42
N GLN A 128 17.41 -33.92 -13.30
CA GLN A 128 17.67 -32.55 -13.71
C GLN A 128 16.80 -31.59 -12.89
N ASN A 129 17.32 -30.39 -12.67
CA ASN A 129 16.59 -29.24 -12.19
C ASN A 129 16.94 -28.00 -13.05
N SER A 130 16.01 -27.07 -13.17
CA SER A 130 16.29 -25.75 -13.76
C SER A 130 15.40 -24.70 -13.12
N THR A 131 15.92 -23.47 -12.98
CA THR A 131 15.15 -22.35 -12.45
C THR A 131 14.86 -21.32 -13.53
N VAL A 132 13.66 -20.75 -13.47
CA VAL A 132 13.22 -19.66 -14.34
C VAL A 132 12.72 -18.53 -13.46
N LYS A 133 13.43 -17.40 -13.47
CA LYS A 133 12.98 -16.16 -12.81
C LYS A 133 12.12 -15.37 -13.78
N LEU A 134 10.81 -15.40 -13.57
CA LEU A 134 9.85 -14.63 -14.37
C LEU A 134 9.67 -13.25 -13.75
N LYS A 135 9.87 -12.21 -14.55
CA LYS A 135 9.48 -10.82 -14.24
C LYS A 135 8.33 -10.41 -15.14
N VAL A 136 7.31 -9.80 -14.57
CA VAL A 136 6.13 -9.35 -15.32
C VAL A 136 6.24 -7.85 -15.58
N GLN A 137 5.93 -7.44 -16.80
CA GLN A 137 6.01 -6.07 -17.28
C GLN A 137 4.66 -5.62 -17.83
N ALA A 138 4.37 -4.35 -17.63
CA ALA A 138 3.20 -3.69 -18.18
C ALA A 138 3.58 -2.25 -18.52
N GLU A 139 2.98 -1.73 -19.58
CA GLU A 139 3.14 -0.33 -19.99
C GLU A 139 2.30 0.58 -19.09
N PHE A 140 2.73 1.84 -18.97
CA PHE A 140 1.99 2.87 -18.27
C PHE A 140 0.91 3.46 -19.18
N SER A 141 -0.25 3.79 -18.61
CA SER A 141 -1.13 4.75 -19.27
C SER A 141 -0.45 6.12 -19.30
N ILE A 142 -0.72 6.91 -20.35
CA ILE A 142 -0.27 8.30 -20.42
C ILE A 142 -0.78 9.02 -19.16
N PRO A 143 0.12 9.63 -18.36
CA PRO A 143 -0.27 10.24 -17.11
C PRO A 143 -1.10 11.51 -17.34
N THR A 144 -2.08 11.73 -16.46
CA THR A 144 -2.88 12.95 -16.42
C THR A 144 -2.63 13.71 -15.13
N VAL A 145 -2.45 15.02 -15.23
CA VAL A 145 -2.27 15.91 -14.07
C VAL A 145 -3.64 16.33 -13.54
N SER A 146 -3.83 16.21 -12.23
CA SER A 146 -5.01 16.72 -11.51
C SER A 146 -4.57 17.53 -10.29
N ILE A 147 -5.47 18.38 -9.79
CA ILE A 147 -5.15 19.34 -8.73
C ILE A 147 -6.12 19.16 -7.57
N ASN A 148 -5.59 19.23 -6.36
CA ASN A 148 -6.38 19.49 -5.16
C ASN A 148 -5.92 20.82 -4.53
N MET A 149 -6.87 21.73 -4.29
CA MET A 149 -6.60 23.06 -3.75
C MET A 149 -7.25 23.20 -2.38
N MET A 150 -6.44 23.50 -1.36
CA MET A 150 -6.95 23.91 -0.06
C MET A 150 -7.01 25.44 0.00
N PRO A 151 -8.00 26.04 0.70
CA PRO A 151 -8.03 27.48 0.92
C PRO A 151 -6.74 27.94 1.63
N GLY A 152 -5.97 28.78 0.95
CA GLY A 152 -4.66 29.24 1.42
C GLY A 152 -3.49 28.69 0.61
N LEU A 153 -3.32 29.19 -0.63
CA LEU A 153 -2.12 29.19 -1.51
C LEU A 153 -1.37 27.87 -1.79
N GLU A 154 -1.61 26.79 -1.05
CA GLU A 154 -1.00 25.49 -1.25
C GLU A 154 -1.82 24.67 -2.24
N VAL A 155 -1.16 24.32 -3.34
CA VAL A 155 -1.75 23.49 -4.39
C VAL A 155 -1.05 22.14 -4.40
N THR A 156 -1.83 21.07 -4.27
CA THR A 156 -1.33 19.71 -4.42
C THR A 156 -1.55 19.25 -5.85
N LEU A 157 -0.46 19.00 -6.55
CA LEU A 157 -0.44 18.41 -7.89
C LEU A 157 -0.41 16.89 -7.77
N ILE A 158 -1.23 16.21 -8.57
CA ILE A 158 -1.38 14.75 -8.55
C ILE A 158 -1.18 14.20 -9.96
N CYS A 159 -0.26 13.26 -10.12
CA CYS A 159 0.05 12.60 -11.39
C CYS A 159 -0.64 11.24 -11.42
N ASN A 160 -1.72 11.12 -12.19
CA ASN A 160 -2.50 9.89 -12.30
C ASN A 160 -2.01 9.08 -13.50
N SER A 161 -1.46 7.90 -13.26
CA SER A 161 -1.13 6.89 -14.27
C SER A 161 -1.54 5.52 -13.74
N TYR A 162 -1.96 4.65 -14.65
CA TYR A 162 -2.43 3.30 -14.35
C TYR A 162 -1.55 2.26 -15.05
N GLY A 163 -1.60 1.03 -14.54
CA GLY A 163 -0.78 -0.07 -15.05
C GLY A 163 0.68 0.10 -14.64
N GLY A 164 1.60 -0.26 -15.55
CA GLY A 164 3.02 -0.07 -15.32
C GLY A 164 3.66 -1.03 -14.32
N LEU A 165 4.47 -1.96 -14.82
CA LEU A 165 5.26 -2.86 -13.98
C LEU A 165 6.73 -2.89 -14.42
N PRO A 166 7.70 -2.87 -13.50
CA PRO A 166 7.55 -2.72 -12.04
C PRO A 166 7.13 -1.31 -11.61
N LYS A 167 6.85 -1.13 -10.31
CA LYS A 167 6.44 0.15 -9.70
C LYS A 167 7.38 1.30 -10.13
N PRO A 168 6.84 2.43 -10.61
CA PRO A 168 7.64 3.53 -11.13
C PRO A 168 8.11 4.50 -10.06
N ARG A 169 9.00 5.39 -10.47
CA ARG A 169 9.28 6.68 -9.85
C ARG A 169 8.55 7.77 -10.63
N VAL A 170 8.17 8.84 -9.93
CA VAL A 170 7.50 10.00 -10.52
C VAL A 170 8.39 11.22 -10.39
N TRP A 171 8.43 12.03 -11.45
CA TRP A 171 9.15 13.29 -11.55
C TRP A 171 8.20 14.40 -11.98
N TRP A 172 8.33 15.57 -11.38
CA TRP A 172 7.58 16.77 -11.76
C TRP A 172 8.53 17.80 -12.31
N LEU A 173 8.23 18.30 -13.50
CA LEU A 173 9.08 19.22 -14.23
C LEU A 173 8.29 20.43 -14.70
N ASN A 174 8.94 21.59 -14.73
CA ASN A 174 8.46 22.72 -15.51
C ASN A 174 8.64 22.40 -17.00
N SER A 175 7.55 22.51 -17.78
CA SER A 175 7.56 22.09 -19.18
C SER A 175 8.29 23.07 -20.11
N VAL A 176 8.64 24.26 -19.64
CA VAL A 176 9.31 25.31 -20.43
C VAL A 176 10.82 25.19 -20.33
N ASP A 177 11.36 25.12 -19.10
CA ASP A 177 12.80 25.10 -18.84
C ASP A 177 13.35 23.73 -18.41
N GLY A 178 12.47 22.75 -18.14
CA GLY A 178 12.84 21.41 -17.70
C GLY A 178 13.31 21.34 -16.24
N SER A 179 13.12 22.39 -15.45
CA SER A 179 13.53 22.42 -14.04
C SER A 179 12.73 21.44 -13.17
N LEU A 180 13.42 20.78 -12.23
CA LEU A 180 12.82 19.80 -11.33
C LEU A 180 12.03 20.50 -10.21
N LEU A 181 10.73 20.22 -10.14
CA LEU A 181 9.83 20.71 -9.10
C LEU A 181 9.75 19.74 -7.91
N GLY A 182 9.85 18.43 -8.19
CA GLY A 182 9.77 17.40 -7.17
C GLY A 182 9.95 15.99 -7.72
N SER A 183 10.26 15.03 -6.85
CA SER A 183 10.45 13.63 -7.24
C SER A 183 10.03 12.64 -6.16
N GLY A 184 9.82 11.39 -6.57
CA GLY A 184 9.59 10.24 -5.68
C GLY A 184 8.18 10.09 -5.13
N HIS A 185 7.34 11.13 -5.24
CA HIS A 185 5.96 11.12 -4.77
C HIS A 185 4.97 11.24 -5.94
N LEU A 186 3.84 10.53 -5.82
CA LEU A 186 2.74 10.61 -6.79
C LEU A 186 2.07 12.01 -6.77
N ASN A 187 2.17 12.68 -5.64
CA ASN A 187 1.66 14.00 -5.36
C ASN A 187 2.77 14.93 -4.84
N ILE A 188 2.74 16.20 -5.23
CA ILE A 188 3.63 17.23 -4.69
C ILE A 188 2.79 18.44 -4.28
N THR A 189 3.18 19.08 -3.18
CA THR A 189 2.61 20.38 -2.79
C THR A 189 3.57 21.46 -3.26
N VAL A 190 3.05 22.41 -4.02
CA VAL A 190 3.79 23.58 -4.48
C VAL A 190 3.14 24.83 -3.89
N ASN A 191 3.96 25.72 -3.34
CA ASN A 191 3.51 27.05 -2.98
C ASN A 191 3.52 27.88 -4.27
N VAL A 192 2.34 28.24 -4.76
CA VAL A 192 2.21 28.84 -6.08
C VAL A 192 2.13 30.35 -5.93
N THR A 193 3.16 31.04 -6.43
CA THR A 193 3.21 32.50 -6.46
C THR A 193 2.96 33.07 -7.85
N GLN A 194 3.17 32.26 -8.91
CA GLN A 194 2.93 32.60 -10.31
C GLN A 194 2.38 31.41 -11.11
N SER A 195 1.69 31.67 -12.22
CA SER A 195 1.21 30.60 -13.12
C SER A 195 2.38 29.81 -13.71
N LEU A 196 2.25 28.48 -13.76
CA LEU A 196 3.32 27.56 -14.12
C LEU A 196 2.83 26.53 -15.16
N ASN A 197 3.73 26.16 -16.07
CA ASN A 197 3.51 25.06 -17.00
C ASN A 197 4.22 23.82 -16.47
N ILE A 198 3.46 22.78 -16.13
CA ILE A 198 3.96 21.61 -15.43
C ILE A 198 3.74 20.34 -16.25
N THR A 199 4.65 19.39 -16.12
CA THR A 199 4.53 18.03 -16.66
C THR A 199 4.94 17.03 -15.59
N CYS A 200 4.37 15.83 -15.63
CA CYS A 200 4.85 14.72 -14.82
C CYS A 200 5.37 13.58 -15.69
N ILE A 201 6.47 12.97 -15.25
CA ILE A 201 7.08 11.80 -15.88
C ILE A 201 6.95 10.63 -14.93
N VAL A 202 6.42 9.52 -15.44
CA VAL A 202 6.37 8.23 -14.76
C VAL A 202 7.43 7.33 -15.39
N GLU A 203 8.40 6.87 -14.61
CA GLU A 203 9.57 6.15 -15.11
C GLU A 203 9.82 4.88 -14.29
N ASN A 204 10.14 3.79 -14.99
CA ASN A 204 10.72 2.60 -14.39
C ASN A 204 11.90 2.09 -15.24
N PRO A 205 12.63 1.06 -14.81
CA PRO A 205 13.73 0.50 -15.62
C PRO A 205 13.34 -0.06 -17.00
N GLN A 206 12.04 -0.14 -17.33
CA GLN A 206 11.54 -0.59 -18.64
C GLN A 206 11.23 0.57 -19.59
N GLY A 207 11.06 1.78 -19.07
CA GLY A 207 10.77 2.96 -19.86
C GLY A 207 10.12 4.08 -19.06
N ASN A 208 9.80 5.16 -19.76
CA ASN A 208 9.14 6.31 -19.19
C ASN A 208 7.96 6.77 -20.07
N VAL A 209 7.00 7.43 -19.43
CA VAL A 209 5.89 8.09 -20.12
C VAL A 209 5.68 9.45 -19.46
N THR A 210 5.50 10.48 -20.30
CA THR A 210 5.36 11.89 -19.87
C THR A 210 3.95 12.37 -20.13
N SER A 211 3.42 13.20 -19.22
CA SER A 211 2.10 13.82 -19.38
C SER A 211 2.14 14.91 -20.44
N LEU A 212 0.96 15.26 -20.95
CA LEU A 212 0.82 16.54 -21.66
C LEU A 212 1.10 17.71 -20.69
N PRO A 213 1.59 18.86 -21.20
CA PRO A 213 1.75 20.06 -20.39
C PRO A 213 0.42 20.50 -19.78
N TYR A 214 0.45 20.80 -18.49
CA TYR A 214 -0.67 21.33 -17.75
C TYR A 214 -0.37 22.77 -17.34
N PHE A 215 -1.27 23.69 -17.66
CA PHE A 215 -1.14 25.09 -17.28
C PHE A 215 -1.87 25.33 -15.95
N LEU A 216 -1.10 25.61 -14.90
CA LEU A 216 -1.60 25.97 -13.60
C LEU A 216 -1.86 27.49 -13.55
N GLU A 217 -3.13 27.87 -13.63
CA GLU A 217 -3.56 29.25 -13.43
C GLU A 217 -3.77 29.54 -11.94
N ILE A 218 -3.03 30.49 -11.39
CA ILE A 218 -3.35 31.02 -10.07
C ILE A 218 -4.40 32.11 -10.24
N PRO A 219 -5.54 32.04 -9.52
CA PRO A 219 -6.44 33.17 -9.47
C PRO A 219 -5.70 34.39 -8.90
N PRO A 220 -5.84 35.59 -9.49
CA PRO A 220 -5.15 36.78 -9.02
C PRO A 220 -5.40 36.98 -7.52
N HIS A 221 -4.34 37.30 -6.77
CA HIS A 221 -4.46 37.67 -5.37
C HIS A 221 -5.28 38.96 -5.29
N ASN A 222 -6.61 38.83 -5.15
CA ASN A 222 -7.45 39.98 -4.88
C ASN A 222 -7.13 40.44 -3.45
N GLU A 223 -6.29 41.47 -3.34
CA GLU A 223 -6.09 42.24 -2.09
C GLU A 223 -7.46 42.68 -1.49
N HIS A 224 -8.46 42.85 -2.36
CA HIS A 224 -9.83 43.20 -2.00
C HIS A 224 -10.58 42.16 -1.14
N TYR A 225 -10.12 40.90 -1.10
CA TYR A 225 -10.75 39.85 -0.28
C TYR A 225 -10.12 39.74 1.12
N ALA A 226 -8.87 40.16 1.28
CA ALA A 226 -8.20 40.19 2.57
C ALA A 226 -8.72 41.32 3.48
N GLU A 227 -9.15 42.44 2.90
CA GLU A 227 -9.66 43.59 3.65
C GLU A 227 -11.02 43.32 4.32
N ARG A 228 -11.83 42.35 3.83
CA ARG A 228 -13.11 42.01 4.45
C ARG A 228 -12.97 41.23 5.78
N GLN A 229 -11.79 40.70 6.10
CA GLN A 229 -11.58 39.88 7.30
C GLN A 229 -10.85 40.58 8.44
N SER A 230 -10.45 41.86 8.28
CA SER A 230 -9.78 42.64 9.34
C SER A 230 -10.43 44.00 9.64
N HIS A 231 -11.65 44.27 9.19
CA HIS A 231 -12.44 45.35 9.77
C HIS A 231 -13.18 44.81 11.01
N VAL A 232 -12.50 44.83 12.16
CA VAL A 232 -13.23 45.11 13.41
C VAL A 232 -13.83 46.49 13.20
N SER A 233 -15.12 46.55 12.88
CA SER A 233 -15.83 47.79 12.57
C SER A 233 -15.46 48.86 13.60
N GLU A 234 -15.08 50.06 13.16
CA GLU A 234 -14.81 51.21 14.06
C GLU A 234 -16.01 51.51 14.99
N THR A 235 -17.20 50.98 14.70
CA THR A 235 -18.38 51.02 15.56
C THR A 235 -18.28 50.16 16.84
N VAL A 236 -17.43 49.14 16.86
CA VAL A 236 -17.23 48.25 18.03
C VAL A 236 -16.47 49.00 19.13
N ILE A 237 -15.50 49.84 18.77
CA ILE A 237 -14.75 50.67 19.72
C ILE A 237 -15.65 51.80 20.27
N GLY A 238 -16.49 52.39 19.41
CA GLY A 238 -17.42 53.45 19.81
C GLY A 238 -18.56 53.01 20.74
N THR A 239 -18.91 51.72 20.76
CA THR A 239 -19.99 51.17 21.61
C THR A 239 -19.46 50.51 22.88
N ILE A 240 -18.31 49.84 22.83
CA ILE A 240 -17.77 49.13 23.99
C ILE A 240 -17.16 50.07 25.02
N LEU A 241 -16.45 51.14 24.60
CA LEU A 241 -15.89 52.12 25.54
C LEU A 241 -16.93 52.76 26.46
N PRO A 242 -18.05 53.33 25.97
CA PRO A 242 -19.04 53.97 26.84
C PRO A 242 -19.74 52.97 27.76
N LEU A 243 -19.95 51.72 27.33
CA LEU A 243 -20.51 50.66 28.19
C LEU A 243 -19.56 50.29 29.34
N ILE A 244 -18.25 50.19 29.08
CA ILE A 244 -17.24 49.95 30.12
C ILE A 244 -17.19 51.13 31.10
N VAL A 245 -17.23 52.37 30.61
CA VAL A 245 -17.24 53.57 31.46
C VAL A 245 -18.50 53.61 32.34
N LEU A 246 -19.68 53.31 31.78
CA LEU A 246 -20.93 53.22 32.55
C LEU A 246 -20.88 52.12 33.62
N ALA A 247 -20.32 50.95 33.30
CA ALA A 247 -20.16 49.87 34.26
C ALA A 247 -19.22 50.28 35.41
N LEU A 248 -18.10 50.95 35.12
CA LEU A 248 -17.16 51.45 36.13
C LEU A 248 -17.79 52.53 37.01
N LEU A 249 -18.60 53.44 36.43
CA LEU A 249 -19.36 54.44 37.20
C LEU A 249 -20.41 53.78 38.10
N ALA A 250 -21.12 52.76 37.62
CA ALA A 250 -22.08 52.01 38.41
C ALA A 250 -21.40 51.27 39.58
N VAL A 251 -20.25 50.64 39.35
CA VAL A 251 -19.45 50.02 40.41
C VAL A 251 -18.96 51.07 41.41
N GLY A 252 -18.47 52.22 40.93
CA GLY A 252 -18.09 53.34 41.79
C GLY A 252 -19.24 53.86 42.65
N LEU A 253 -20.46 53.98 42.08
CA LEU A 253 -21.67 54.37 42.80
C LEU A 253 -22.12 53.31 43.82
N CYS A 254 -21.99 52.02 43.49
CA CYS A 254 -22.25 50.92 44.41
C CYS A 254 -21.26 50.89 45.57
N LEU A 255 -19.99 51.18 45.32
CA LEU A 255 -18.95 51.25 46.37
C LEU A 255 -19.07 52.53 47.22
N ALA A 256 -19.54 53.63 46.63
CA ALA A 256 -19.78 54.90 47.34
C ALA A 256 -21.04 54.87 48.20
N ARG A 257 -22.06 54.09 47.82
CA ARG A 257 -23.23 53.80 48.66
C ARG A 257 -22.86 52.77 49.73
N LYS A 258 -22.26 53.24 50.84
CA LYS A 258 -22.22 52.47 52.08
C LYS A 258 -23.65 52.14 52.54
N PRO A 259 -24.05 50.87 52.70
CA PRO A 259 -25.30 50.55 53.36
C PRO A 259 -25.15 50.81 54.87
N GLN A 260 -25.90 51.78 55.41
CA GLN A 260 -26.18 51.84 56.83
C GLN A 260 -27.28 50.83 57.15
N CYS A 261 -26.92 49.72 57.80
CA CYS A 261 -27.89 48.87 58.49
C CYS A 261 -27.67 49.01 60.00
N VAL A 262 -28.63 49.64 60.66
CA VAL A 262 -28.75 49.78 62.12
C VAL A 262 -29.63 48.64 62.66
N TRP A 263 -29.26 48.18 63.86
CA TRP A 263 -29.62 47.00 64.63
C TRP A 263 -31.11 46.66 64.86
N GLN A 264 -31.40 45.35 64.92
CA GLN A 264 -32.27 44.76 65.96
C GLN A 264 -31.70 43.41 66.46
N VAL A 265 -31.66 43.28 67.80
CA VAL A 265 -31.35 42.10 68.65
C VAL A 265 -32.71 41.67 69.24
N GLU A 266 -33.18 40.41 69.42
CA GLU A 266 -32.78 39.19 70.18
C GLU A 266 -33.94 38.13 70.01
N PRO A 267 -34.01 36.89 70.59
CA PRO A 267 -33.08 36.07 71.39
C PRO A 267 -32.81 34.59 70.93
N LYS A 268 -31.71 34.07 71.51
CA LYS A 268 -31.28 32.70 71.86
C LYS A 268 -32.23 31.50 71.68
N ASP A 269 -31.66 30.39 71.19
CA ASP A 269 -31.53 29.20 72.04
C ASP A 269 -30.29 28.34 71.72
N ASN A 270 -29.68 27.81 72.79
CA ASN A 270 -28.54 26.88 72.77
C ASN A 270 -29.01 25.49 72.32
N LYS A 271 -28.16 24.72 71.63
CA LYS A 271 -27.52 23.49 72.18
C LYS A 271 -26.81 22.65 71.11
N GLU A 272 -25.61 22.22 71.52
CA GLU A 272 -24.98 20.90 71.33
C GLU A 272 -24.69 20.35 69.93
N GLY A 273 -23.39 20.17 69.66
CA GLY A 273 -22.85 18.81 69.71
C GLY A 273 -22.79 18.00 68.41
N THR A 274 -21.55 17.77 67.99
CA THR A 274 -20.97 16.47 67.58
C THR A 274 -21.16 15.94 66.14
N GLU A 275 -19.98 15.72 65.53
CA GLU A 275 -19.55 14.51 64.78
C GLU A 275 -19.62 14.39 63.24
N LEU A 276 -18.45 13.99 62.72
CA LEU A 276 -18.03 13.36 61.45
C LEU A 276 -19.01 12.26 60.92
N PRO A 277 -18.94 11.76 59.65
CA PRO A 277 -17.69 11.35 58.98
C PRO A 277 -17.59 11.38 57.43
N LEU A 278 -16.34 11.19 57.00
CA LEU A 278 -15.75 10.50 55.85
C LEU A 278 -16.68 9.91 54.75
N GLN A 279 -16.26 10.03 53.48
CA GLN A 279 -15.68 8.93 52.65
C GLN A 279 -16.06 8.99 51.15
N GLY A 280 -15.06 8.70 50.28
CA GLY A 280 -15.25 8.08 48.96
C GLY A 280 -14.83 8.93 47.75
N ARG A 281 -13.57 8.88 47.28
CA ARG A 281 -12.98 7.90 46.31
C ARG A 281 -13.37 8.25 44.84
N ASN A 282 -12.54 8.94 44.04
CA ASN A 282 -11.40 8.49 43.18
C ASN A 282 -11.84 7.53 42.03
N PRO A 283 -11.12 7.30 40.89
CA PRO A 283 -9.78 7.79 40.48
C PRO A 283 -9.54 8.10 38.96
N GLU A 284 -8.33 8.63 38.71
CA GLU A 284 -7.57 8.63 37.44
C GLU A 284 -7.31 7.23 36.86
N VAL A 285 -7.16 7.15 35.54
CA VAL A 285 -6.81 5.92 34.78
C VAL A 285 -5.41 6.04 34.17
N ARG A 286 -4.59 5.02 34.43
CA ARG A 286 -3.26 4.74 33.84
C ARG A 286 -3.37 3.48 32.97
N TRP A 287 -2.65 3.45 31.84
CA TRP A 287 -2.64 2.33 30.89
C TRP A 287 -1.42 1.41 31.11
N ASP A 288 -1.64 0.10 31.01
CA ASP A 288 -0.61 -0.91 30.72
C ASP A 288 -1.17 -1.96 29.73
N MET A 289 -0.29 -2.47 28.87
CA MET A 289 -0.52 -3.55 27.87
C MET A 289 -0.59 -4.92 28.60
N ASN A 290 -1.23 -6.00 28.14
CA ASN A 290 -1.11 -6.68 26.84
C ASN A 290 -2.04 -7.93 26.79
N LEU A 291 -2.12 -8.55 25.60
CA LEU A 291 -2.51 -9.95 25.26
C LEU A 291 -3.98 -10.39 25.35
N ASP A 292 -4.37 -11.10 24.29
CA ASP A 292 -5.59 -11.86 24.03
C ASP A 292 -6.90 -11.11 23.75
N GLY A 293 -7.29 -11.16 22.47
CA GLY A 293 -8.57 -11.75 22.10
C GLY A 293 -9.82 -10.87 22.21
N GLN A 294 -10.15 -10.24 21.08
CA GLN A 294 -11.52 -10.04 20.57
C GLN A 294 -12.44 -8.93 21.18
N VAL A 295 -12.59 -7.86 20.39
CA VAL A 295 -13.83 -7.31 19.77
C VAL A 295 -14.93 -6.59 20.59
N LYS A 296 -15.28 -5.39 20.04
CA LYS A 296 -16.52 -4.55 20.12
C LYS A 296 -16.72 -3.75 21.41
N GLN A 297 -17.09 -2.46 21.35
CA GLN A 297 -17.90 -1.71 20.38
C GLN A 297 -17.41 -0.28 20.21
#